data_AF-A0A7Y4ULI7-F1
#
_entry.id   AF-A0A7Y4ULI7-F1
#
_cell.length_a   1.000
_cell.length_b   1.000
_cell.length_c   1.000
_cell.angle_alpha   90.00
_cell.angle_beta   90.00
_cell.angle_gamma   90.00
#
_symmetry.space_group_name_H-M   'P 1'
#
loop_
_entity.id
_entity.type
_entity.pdbx_description
1 polymer ?
#
loop_
_entity_poly.entity_id
_entity_poly.type
_entity_poly.pdbx_seq_one_letter_code
_entity_poly.pdbx_strand_id
1 'polypeptide(L)'
;MSFGECMKLKQSIFAALMSASLLVGFSSSAFAEPDPKLWPVMKEAFFAKRPMTDVDFIKIDAPRRAESGAQVPVTYSVDNATAKGVKITKLYAFVDANPIPLTATYHLTDALGSFQMATRIRFETDAFVRLVGEDASGNLYLASREIRAAGGCGGTVEGDEAAIRASAGKIKFKVEEPVKIGSAASTTFNIKHPMRTGLQRELVSQGFVPAFYINKAAFTYNSKPVLTIDVGVGTAEDPYFKFNFVPTEAGKLEVTATDNEGKTFAQAVEVKS
;
A
#
# COMPACT_ATOMS: atom_id res chain seq x y z
N MET A 1 56.12 -51.36 -11.82
CA MET A 1 55.17 -50.30 -12.23
C MET A 1 55.99 -49.05 -12.55
N SER A 2 55.85 -48.57 -13.78
CA SER A 2 56.79 -47.62 -14.40
C SER A 2 56.55 -46.18 -13.94
N PHE A 3 57.64 -45.41 -13.82
CA PHE A 3 57.66 -43.99 -13.40
C PHE A 3 56.76 -43.07 -14.26
N GLY A 4 56.33 -43.51 -15.44
CA GLY A 4 55.48 -42.75 -16.37
C GLY A 4 53.99 -42.68 -15.99
N GLU A 5 53.46 -43.60 -15.21
CA GLU A 5 52.01 -43.62 -14.86
C GLU A 5 51.66 -42.63 -13.73
N CYS A 6 52.62 -42.32 -12.86
CA CYS A 6 52.42 -41.39 -11.74
C CYS A 6 52.33 -39.91 -12.20
N MET A 7 52.94 -39.58 -13.35
CA MET A 7 53.00 -38.19 -13.85
C MET A 7 51.73 -37.79 -14.62
N LYS A 8 51.09 -38.72 -15.33
CA LYS A 8 49.82 -38.46 -16.03
C LYS A 8 48.64 -38.26 -15.08
N LEU A 9 48.63 -38.97 -13.94
CA LEU A 9 47.56 -38.84 -12.93
C LEU A 9 47.58 -37.48 -12.24
N LYS A 10 48.76 -36.87 -12.03
CA LYS A 10 48.90 -35.54 -11.40
C LYS A 10 48.49 -34.39 -12.33
N GLN A 11 48.69 -34.52 -13.65
CA GLN A 11 48.24 -33.51 -14.62
C GLN A 11 46.72 -33.52 -14.83
N SER A 12 46.08 -34.70 -14.79
CA SER A 12 44.62 -34.81 -14.92
C SER A 12 43.86 -34.28 -13.71
N ILE A 13 44.43 -34.36 -12.50
CA ILE A 13 43.81 -33.82 -11.28
C ILE A 13 43.89 -32.29 -11.24
N PHE A 14 44.98 -31.69 -11.73
CA PHE A 14 45.12 -30.22 -11.79
C PHE A 14 44.21 -29.55 -12.83
N ALA A 15 43.95 -30.22 -13.96
CA ALA A 15 43.03 -29.72 -14.99
C ALA A 15 41.55 -29.77 -14.54
N ALA A 16 41.16 -30.81 -13.79
CA ALA A 16 39.79 -30.95 -13.27
C ALA A 16 39.47 -29.92 -12.17
N LEU A 17 40.46 -29.50 -11.39
CA LEU A 17 40.29 -28.49 -10.33
C LEU A 17 40.21 -27.04 -10.86
N MET A 18 40.81 -26.74 -12.02
CA MET A 18 40.65 -25.43 -12.66
C MET A 18 39.32 -25.26 -13.42
N SER A 19 38.71 -26.33 -13.94
CA SER A 19 37.38 -26.24 -14.58
C SER A 19 36.22 -26.16 -13.58
N ALA A 20 36.39 -26.64 -12.35
CA ALA A 20 35.36 -26.52 -11.30
C ALA A 20 35.32 -25.11 -10.66
N SER A 21 36.40 -24.32 -10.79
CA SER A 21 36.52 -23.00 -10.17
C SER A 21 35.90 -21.87 -11.00
N LEU A 22 35.59 -22.11 -12.29
CA LEU A 22 34.96 -21.12 -13.17
C LEU A 22 33.41 -21.13 -13.14
N LEU A 23 32.77 -22.11 -12.48
CA LEU A 23 31.31 -22.23 -12.46
C LEU A 23 30.62 -21.61 -11.23
N VAL A 24 31.39 -21.06 -10.28
CA VAL A 24 30.83 -20.48 -9.04
C VAL A 24 30.63 -18.96 -9.13
N GLY A 25 30.97 -18.33 -10.26
CA GLY A 25 31.10 -16.87 -10.39
C GLY A 25 29.87 -16.05 -10.81
N PHE A 26 28.75 -16.67 -11.19
CA PHE A 26 27.57 -15.92 -11.67
C PHE A 26 26.28 -16.35 -10.96
N SER A 27 26.28 -16.30 -9.63
CA SER A 27 25.01 -16.09 -8.92
C SER A 27 24.65 -14.62 -9.09
N SER A 28 24.08 -14.26 -10.25
CA SER A 28 23.33 -13.02 -10.35
C SER A 28 22.25 -13.11 -9.29
N SER A 29 22.31 -12.27 -8.25
CA SER A 29 21.18 -12.08 -7.36
C SER A 29 19.98 -11.69 -8.22
N ALA A 30 19.12 -12.67 -8.53
CA ALA A 30 17.88 -12.44 -9.25
C ALA A 30 16.96 -11.72 -8.27
N PHE A 31 17.07 -10.39 -8.24
CA PHE A 31 16.01 -9.57 -7.70
C PHE A 31 14.80 -9.79 -8.59
N ALA A 32 13.67 -10.21 -8.01
CA ALA A 32 12.41 -10.27 -8.74
C ALA A 32 12.13 -8.85 -9.27
N GLU A 33 12.14 -8.68 -10.58
CA GLU A 33 11.73 -7.42 -11.20
C GLU A 33 10.19 -7.37 -11.23
N PRO A 34 9.56 -6.21 -11.01
CA PRO A 34 8.11 -6.08 -11.18
C PRO A 34 7.67 -6.58 -12.55
N ASP A 35 6.71 -7.52 -12.61
CA ASP A 35 6.22 -8.04 -13.89
C ASP A 35 5.19 -7.08 -14.53
N PRO A 36 5.54 -6.41 -15.65
CA PRO A 36 4.62 -5.49 -16.33
C PRO A 36 3.39 -6.19 -16.93
N LYS A 37 3.39 -7.52 -17.06
CA LYS A 37 2.28 -8.31 -17.62
C LYS A 37 1.10 -8.46 -16.67
N LEU A 38 1.26 -8.16 -15.38
CA LEU A 38 0.18 -8.22 -14.41
C LEU A 38 -0.88 -7.13 -14.65
N TRP A 39 -0.44 -5.92 -15.05
CA TRP A 39 -1.34 -4.78 -15.20
C TRP A 39 -2.45 -4.97 -16.25
N PRO A 40 -2.18 -5.52 -17.46
CA PRO A 40 -3.25 -5.84 -18.41
C PRO A 40 -4.36 -6.74 -17.84
N VAL A 41 -4.01 -7.75 -17.06
CA VAL A 41 -4.98 -8.66 -16.40
C VAL A 41 -5.80 -7.91 -15.36
N MET A 42 -5.13 -7.09 -14.54
CA MET A 42 -5.76 -6.21 -13.57
C MET A 42 -6.73 -5.21 -14.22
N LYS A 43 -6.34 -4.59 -15.32
CA LYS A 43 -7.18 -3.64 -16.07
C LYS A 43 -8.44 -4.30 -16.63
N GLU A 44 -8.35 -5.56 -17.05
CA GLU A 44 -9.51 -6.35 -17.46
C GLU A 44 -10.42 -6.67 -16.27
N ALA A 45 -9.86 -7.22 -15.19
CA ALA A 45 -10.64 -7.67 -14.03
C ALA A 45 -11.37 -6.53 -13.29
N PHE A 46 -10.71 -5.38 -13.09
CA PHE A 46 -11.24 -4.28 -12.27
C PHE A 46 -11.94 -3.19 -13.09
N PHE A 47 -11.59 -3.05 -14.38
CA PHE A 47 -12.06 -1.94 -15.19
C PHE A 47 -12.60 -2.35 -16.56
N ALA A 48 -12.79 -3.65 -16.82
CA ALA A 48 -13.35 -4.16 -18.08
C ALA A 48 -12.66 -3.57 -19.34
N LYS A 49 -11.33 -3.36 -19.28
CA LYS A 49 -10.52 -2.75 -20.35
C LYS A 49 -10.93 -1.33 -20.74
N ARG A 50 -11.63 -0.59 -19.88
CA ARG A 50 -11.93 0.84 -20.11
C ARG A 50 -10.65 1.61 -20.52
N PRO A 51 -10.74 2.54 -21.48
CA PRO A 51 -9.64 3.43 -21.83
C PRO A 51 -9.11 4.15 -20.59
N MET A 52 -7.80 4.35 -20.55
CA MET A 52 -7.13 4.95 -19.39
C MET A 52 -5.94 5.76 -19.89
N THR A 53 -5.80 6.97 -19.37
CA THR A 53 -4.76 7.92 -19.80
C THR A 53 -3.72 8.07 -18.71
N ASP A 54 -2.44 7.84 -19.04
CA ASP A 54 -1.33 8.17 -18.13
C ASP A 54 -1.23 9.69 -17.95
N VAL A 55 -1.08 10.14 -16.71
CA VAL A 55 -1.09 11.56 -16.34
C VAL A 55 0.01 11.93 -15.35
N ASP A 56 0.35 13.21 -15.30
CA ASP A 56 1.35 13.79 -14.41
C ASP A 56 0.75 14.47 -13.16
N PHE A 57 -0.54 14.82 -13.20
CA PHE A 57 -1.24 15.46 -12.08
C PHE A 57 -1.65 14.47 -10.98
N ILE A 58 -1.65 13.17 -11.24
CA ILE A 58 -1.75 12.12 -10.21
C ILE A 58 -0.34 11.63 -9.91
N LYS A 59 0.06 11.58 -8.64
CA LYS A 59 1.43 11.19 -8.26
C LYS A 59 1.43 10.16 -7.14
N ILE A 60 2.44 9.31 -7.18
CA ILE A 60 2.77 8.34 -6.14
C ILE A 60 4.22 8.61 -5.72
N ASP A 61 4.40 9.23 -4.56
CA ASP A 61 5.71 9.40 -3.95
C ASP A 61 5.98 8.27 -2.96
N ALA A 62 7.16 7.66 -3.07
CA ALA A 62 7.55 6.49 -2.31
C ALA A 62 9.06 6.21 -2.46
N PRO A 63 9.69 5.54 -1.48
CA PRO A 63 11.08 5.12 -1.62
C PRO A 63 11.24 4.17 -2.80
N ARG A 64 12.42 4.19 -3.45
CA ARG A 64 12.74 3.20 -4.50
C ARG A 64 12.80 1.78 -3.94
N ARG A 65 13.30 1.63 -2.71
CA ARG A 65 13.35 0.38 -1.96
C ARG A 65 12.85 0.65 -0.54
N ALA A 66 11.85 -0.10 -0.08
CA ALA A 66 11.37 -0.02 1.29
C ALA A 66 12.19 -0.93 2.21
N GLU A 67 12.30 -0.55 3.47
CA GLU A 67 12.97 -1.36 4.50
C GLU A 67 12.19 -2.63 4.83
N SER A 68 10.86 -2.59 4.73
CA SER A 68 9.97 -3.71 4.99
C SER A 68 8.76 -3.69 4.07
N GLY A 69 8.42 -4.83 3.45
CA GLY A 69 7.20 -4.98 2.68
C GLY A 69 5.93 -4.94 3.54
N ALA A 70 6.03 -5.07 4.87
CA ALA A 70 4.86 -4.99 5.75
C ALA A 70 4.40 -3.55 6.00
N GLN A 71 5.28 -2.56 5.80
CA GLN A 71 5.08 -1.16 6.18
C GLN A 71 5.72 -0.21 5.14
N VAL A 72 5.29 -0.29 3.88
CA VAL A 72 5.83 0.57 2.80
C VAL A 72 5.14 1.94 2.84
N PRO A 73 5.85 3.05 3.12
CA PRO A 73 5.26 4.38 3.10
C PRO A 73 5.01 4.84 1.66
N VAL A 74 3.82 5.37 1.42
CA VAL A 74 3.43 5.97 0.12
C VAL A 74 2.67 7.27 0.36
N THR A 75 2.87 8.23 -0.52
CA THR A 75 2.06 9.45 -0.60
C THR A 75 1.38 9.54 -1.96
N TYR A 76 0.06 9.56 -1.94
CA TYR A 76 -0.78 9.78 -3.11
C TYR A 76 -1.16 11.24 -3.20
N SER A 77 -1.11 11.84 -4.39
CA SER A 77 -1.58 13.21 -4.59
C SER A 77 -2.26 13.43 -5.92
N VAL A 78 -3.20 14.39 -5.93
CA VAL A 78 -3.87 14.91 -7.13
C VAL A 78 -3.71 16.42 -7.14
N ASP A 79 -2.99 16.93 -8.14
CA ASP A 79 -2.77 18.35 -8.34
C ASP A 79 -3.85 18.94 -9.27
N ASN A 80 -4.86 19.56 -8.68
CA ASN A 80 -5.97 20.16 -9.41
C ASN A 80 -5.52 21.30 -10.36
N ALA A 81 -4.41 21.98 -10.09
CA ALA A 81 -3.91 23.05 -10.96
C ALA A 81 -3.33 22.46 -12.26
N THR A 82 -2.61 21.34 -12.15
CA THR A 82 -2.03 20.63 -13.30
C THR A 82 -3.07 19.78 -14.04
N ALA A 83 -4.16 19.39 -13.37
CA ALA A 83 -5.26 18.61 -13.94
C ALA A 83 -6.11 19.33 -15.00
N LYS A 84 -5.89 20.64 -15.25
CA LYS A 84 -6.56 21.43 -16.31
C LYS A 84 -8.08 21.26 -16.36
N GLY A 85 -8.73 21.20 -15.19
CA GLY A 85 -10.18 21.04 -15.06
C GLY A 85 -10.68 19.61 -14.91
N VAL A 86 -9.82 18.59 -15.03
CA VAL A 86 -10.16 17.21 -14.63
C VAL A 86 -10.32 17.15 -13.12
N LYS A 87 -11.46 16.64 -12.67
CA LYS A 87 -11.78 16.48 -11.24
C LYS A 87 -11.96 15.01 -10.91
N ILE A 88 -11.01 14.47 -10.15
CA ILE A 88 -11.05 13.08 -9.69
C ILE A 88 -12.02 12.97 -8.51
N THR A 89 -12.93 12.01 -8.60
CA THR A 89 -13.92 11.71 -7.55
C THR A 89 -13.60 10.41 -6.81
N LYS A 90 -12.89 9.49 -7.46
CA LYS A 90 -12.42 8.24 -6.85
C LYS A 90 -10.98 7.95 -7.21
N LEU A 91 -10.22 7.42 -6.26
CA LEU A 91 -8.91 6.84 -6.51
C LEU A 91 -8.90 5.37 -6.10
N TYR A 92 -8.42 4.50 -6.97
CA TYR A 92 -8.19 3.10 -6.69
C TYR A 92 -6.68 2.86 -6.59
N ALA A 93 -6.21 2.36 -5.45
CA ALA A 93 -4.80 2.04 -5.24
C ALA A 93 -4.58 0.53 -5.34
N PHE A 94 -3.58 0.13 -6.12
CA PHE A 94 -3.22 -1.28 -6.31
C PHE A 94 -1.73 -1.52 -6.09
N VAL A 95 -1.40 -2.75 -5.73
CA VAL A 95 -0.05 -3.32 -5.79
C VAL A 95 -0.12 -4.56 -6.66
N ASP A 96 0.45 -4.49 -7.87
CA ASP A 96 0.20 -5.48 -8.94
C ASP A 96 0.52 -6.92 -8.51
N ALA A 97 1.61 -7.13 -7.75
CA ALA A 97 2.11 -8.46 -7.38
C ALA A 97 1.57 -8.99 -6.04
N ASN A 98 0.64 -8.30 -5.39
CA ASN A 98 0.00 -8.83 -4.19
C ASN A 98 -1.06 -9.88 -4.56
N PRO A 99 -1.26 -10.94 -3.74
CA PRO A 99 -2.34 -11.89 -3.94
C PRO A 99 -3.73 -11.24 -3.97
N ILE A 100 -3.91 -10.18 -3.19
CA ILE A 100 -5.07 -9.29 -3.24
C ILE A 100 -4.56 -7.89 -3.60
N PRO A 101 -4.63 -7.51 -4.89
CA PRO A 101 -3.93 -6.31 -5.38
C PRO A 101 -4.54 -4.98 -4.93
N LEU A 102 -5.87 -4.89 -4.81
CA LEU A 102 -6.56 -3.65 -4.43
C LEU A 102 -6.29 -3.33 -2.96
N THR A 103 -5.55 -2.25 -2.70
CA THR A 103 -5.13 -1.86 -1.35
C THR A 103 -6.15 -0.97 -0.67
N ALA A 104 -6.76 -0.04 -1.41
CA ALA A 104 -7.82 0.84 -0.94
C ALA A 104 -8.53 1.54 -2.11
N THR A 105 -9.77 1.97 -1.88
CA THR A 105 -10.49 2.94 -2.72
C THR A 105 -10.79 4.20 -1.91
N TYR A 106 -10.44 5.37 -2.45
CA TYR A 106 -10.65 6.66 -1.82
C TYR A 106 -11.73 7.43 -2.57
N HIS A 107 -12.80 7.82 -1.88
CA HIS A 107 -13.89 8.64 -2.41
C HIS A 107 -13.65 10.09 -1.99
N LEU A 108 -13.29 10.91 -2.97
CA LEU A 108 -12.83 12.27 -2.78
C LEU A 108 -13.99 13.27 -2.82
N THR A 109 -13.84 14.37 -2.10
CA THR A 109 -14.77 15.50 -2.14
C THR A 109 -14.01 16.81 -2.34
N ASP A 110 -14.73 17.88 -2.66
CA ASP A 110 -14.14 19.22 -2.77
C ASP A 110 -13.53 19.75 -1.48
N ALA A 111 -13.97 19.21 -0.33
CA ALA A 111 -13.44 19.60 0.97
C ALA A 111 -11.95 19.25 1.13
N LEU A 112 -11.37 18.42 0.25
CA LEU A 112 -9.96 18.06 0.27
C LEU A 112 -9.07 19.10 -0.42
N GLY A 113 -9.63 19.99 -1.26
CA GLY A 113 -8.83 20.85 -2.13
C GLY A 113 -7.96 20.02 -3.09
N SER A 114 -6.67 20.33 -3.19
CA SER A 114 -5.70 19.44 -3.85
C SER A 114 -5.42 18.25 -2.94
N PHE A 115 -5.83 17.05 -3.36
CA PHE A 115 -5.70 15.85 -2.53
C PHE A 115 -4.24 15.47 -2.28
N GLN A 116 -3.91 15.19 -1.03
CA GLN A 116 -2.68 14.52 -0.62
C GLN A 116 -2.98 13.55 0.52
N MET A 117 -2.50 12.31 0.41
CA MET A 117 -2.68 11.26 1.41
C MET A 117 -1.37 10.47 1.59
N ALA A 118 -0.78 10.55 2.76
CA ALA A 118 0.29 9.66 3.19
C ALA A 118 -0.31 8.46 3.95
N THR A 119 0.09 7.26 3.55
CA THR A 119 -0.34 5.99 4.15
C THR A 119 0.78 4.95 4.10
N ARG A 120 0.50 3.74 4.59
CA ARG A 120 1.39 2.58 4.50
C ARG A 120 0.65 1.40 3.88
N ILE A 121 1.30 0.72 2.94
CA ILE A 121 0.74 -0.43 2.23
C ILE A 121 1.67 -1.64 2.34
N ARG A 122 1.13 -2.82 2.06
CA ARG A 122 1.84 -4.11 2.10
C ARG A 122 2.28 -4.53 0.71
N PHE A 123 3.40 -5.22 0.65
CA PHE A 123 3.99 -5.81 -0.54
C PHE A 123 4.31 -7.27 -0.29
N GLU A 124 3.96 -8.13 -1.24
CA GLU A 124 4.46 -9.50 -1.28
C GLU A 124 5.87 -9.56 -1.86
N THR A 125 6.08 -8.89 -2.99
CA THR A 125 7.36 -8.81 -3.72
C THR A 125 7.43 -7.47 -4.48
N ASP A 126 8.61 -7.15 -5.04
CA ASP A 126 8.85 -5.98 -5.88
C ASP A 126 7.72 -5.84 -6.93
N ALA A 127 7.11 -4.66 -6.97
CA ALA A 127 5.89 -4.45 -7.74
C ALA A 127 5.72 -3.00 -8.20
N PHE A 128 4.82 -2.81 -9.16
CA PHE A 128 4.25 -1.50 -9.43
C PHE A 128 3.10 -1.21 -8.45
N VAL A 129 3.12 -0.02 -7.87
CA VAL A 129 1.92 0.62 -7.32
C VAL A 129 1.21 1.33 -8.45
N ARG A 130 -0.09 1.10 -8.58
CA ARG A 130 -0.96 1.80 -9.53
C ARG A 130 -1.94 2.65 -8.76
N LEU A 131 -2.10 3.90 -9.19
CA LEU A 131 -3.13 4.80 -8.68
C LEU A 131 -3.99 5.22 -9.86
N VAL A 132 -5.22 4.70 -9.87
CA VAL A 132 -6.20 4.98 -10.92
C VAL A 132 -7.18 6.01 -10.41
N GLY A 133 -7.21 7.19 -11.04
CA GLY A 133 -8.24 8.20 -10.82
C GLY A 133 -9.43 8.01 -11.73
N GLU A 134 -10.64 8.18 -11.19
CA GLU A 134 -11.90 8.22 -11.94
C GLU A 134 -12.61 9.55 -11.69
N ASP A 135 -12.96 10.23 -12.78
CA ASP A 135 -13.76 11.47 -12.72
C ASP A 135 -15.27 11.18 -12.63
N ALA A 136 -16.08 12.23 -12.49
CA ALA A 136 -17.54 12.09 -12.42
C ALA A 136 -18.19 11.56 -13.70
N SER A 137 -17.47 11.61 -14.83
CA SER A 137 -17.91 11.09 -16.13
C SER A 137 -17.50 9.63 -16.37
N GLY A 138 -16.72 9.04 -15.44
CA GLY A 138 -16.21 7.67 -15.54
C GLY A 138 -14.93 7.53 -16.36
N ASN A 139 -14.26 8.63 -16.74
CA ASN A 139 -12.96 8.59 -17.40
C ASN A 139 -11.87 8.16 -16.42
N LEU A 140 -10.92 7.36 -16.89
CA LEU A 140 -9.85 6.81 -16.07
C LEU A 140 -8.48 7.44 -16.37
N TYR A 141 -7.73 7.71 -15.32
CA TYR A 141 -6.40 8.29 -15.36
C TYR A 141 -5.43 7.46 -14.53
N LEU A 142 -4.21 7.27 -14.99
CA LEU A 142 -3.22 6.39 -14.36
C LEU A 142 -1.98 7.14 -13.93
N ALA A 143 -1.54 6.86 -12.71
CA ALA A 143 -0.16 7.03 -12.28
C ALA A 143 0.40 5.69 -11.83
N SER A 144 1.69 5.46 -12.07
CA SER A 144 2.37 4.22 -11.72
C SER A 144 3.73 4.49 -11.09
N ARG A 145 4.12 3.67 -10.12
CA ARG A 145 5.43 3.74 -9.47
C ARG A 145 5.96 2.36 -9.14
N GLU A 146 7.14 2.02 -9.68
CA GLU A 146 7.89 0.84 -9.23
C GLU A 146 8.44 1.07 -7.81
N ILE A 147 8.25 0.07 -6.94
CA ILE A 147 8.80 0.02 -5.59
C ILE A 147 9.36 -1.38 -5.33
N ARG A 148 10.55 -1.44 -4.73
CA ARG A 148 11.19 -2.69 -4.31
C ARG A 148 10.93 -2.95 -2.83
N ALA A 149 10.20 -4.00 -2.51
CA ALA A 149 9.77 -4.36 -1.16
C ALA A 149 9.22 -5.79 -1.17
N ALA A 150 9.33 -6.53 -0.06
CA ALA A 150 8.83 -7.91 0.01
C ALA A 150 8.42 -8.34 1.42
N GLY A 151 7.62 -9.41 1.50
CA GLY A 151 7.38 -10.19 2.72
C GLY A 151 6.28 -9.67 3.66
N GLY A 152 5.41 -8.77 3.20
CA GLY A 152 4.41 -8.11 4.03
C GLY A 152 2.96 -8.58 3.88
N CYS A 153 2.60 -9.34 2.83
CA CYS A 153 1.19 -9.60 2.49
C CYS A 153 0.69 -11.00 2.88
N GLY A 154 1.42 -12.07 2.52
CA GLY A 154 1.02 -13.47 2.73
C GLY A 154 1.85 -14.28 3.73
N GLY A 155 2.77 -13.64 4.46
CA GLY A 155 3.73 -14.31 5.36
C GLY A 155 3.14 -15.00 6.60
N THR A 156 4.02 -15.47 7.48
CA THR A 156 3.62 -16.02 8.78
C THR A 156 3.31 -14.91 9.78
N VAL A 157 2.43 -15.22 10.72
CA VAL A 157 2.09 -14.34 11.84
C VAL A 157 2.21 -15.09 13.16
N GLU A 158 2.56 -14.34 14.20
CA GLU A 158 2.70 -14.81 15.57
C GLU A 158 1.86 -13.96 16.52
N GLY A 159 1.61 -14.48 17.72
CA GLY A 159 0.97 -13.77 18.83
C GLY A 159 -0.37 -14.35 19.26
N ASP A 160 -0.82 -13.94 20.44
CA ASP A 160 -2.13 -14.31 20.97
C ASP A 160 -3.22 -13.54 20.22
N GLU A 161 -3.91 -14.23 19.29
CA GLU A 161 -5.01 -13.67 18.51
C GLU A 161 -6.12 -13.07 19.39
N ALA A 162 -6.43 -13.67 20.54
CA ALA A 162 -7.46 -13.14 21.42
C ALA A 162 -7.03 -11.78 22.00
N ALA A 163 -5.78 -11.66 22.46
CA ALA A 163 -5.23 -10.41 22.97
C ALA A 163 -5.09 -9.34 21.87
N ILE A 164 -4.63 -9.71 20.67
CA ILE A 164 -4.50 -8.81 19.52
C ILE A 164 -5.88 -8.24 19.17
N ARG A 165 -6.90 -9.09 19.03
CA ARG A 165 -8.26 -8.67 18.70
C ARG A 165 -8.88 -7.81 19.81
N ALA A 166 -8.63 -8.13 21.08
CA ALA A 166 -9.08 -7.32 22.20
C ALA A 166 -8.47 -5.90 22.21
N SER A 167 -7.24 -5.75 21.69
CA SER A 167 -6.54 -4.46 21.61
C SER A 167 -6.93 -3.60 20.39
N ALA A 168 -7.61 -4.18 19.40
CA ALA A 168 -7.97 -3.52 18.15
C ALA A 168 -9.01 -2.42 18.35
N GLY A 169 -8.87 -1.33 17.59
CA GLY A 169 -9.82 -0.22 17.57
C GLY A 169 -9.39 1.05 18.28
N LYS A 170 -8.20 1.07 18.91
CA LYS A 170 -7.69 2.28 19.57
C LYS A 170 -7.32 3.32 18.50
N ILE A 171 -8.04 4.44 18.47
CA ILE A 171 -7.82 5.52 17.51
C ILE A 171 -6.90 6.59 18.11
N LYS A 172 -5.91 7.03 17.33
CA LYS A 172 -5.22 8.30 17.49
C LYS A 172 -5.64 9.21 16.35
N PHE A 173 -6.24 10.35 16.67
CA PHE A 173 -6.73 11.30 15.68
C PHE A 173 -6.33 12.72 16.11
N LYS A 174 -5.75 13.48 15.19
CA LYS A 174 -5.32 14.85 15.44
C LYS A 174 -5.35 15.68 14.16
N VAL A 175 -5.61 16.98 14.31
CA VAL A 175 -5.39 18.01 13.29
C VAL A 175 -4.13 18.77 13.67
N GLU A 176 -3.25 19.03 12.70
CA GLU A 176 -2.00 19.74 12.94
C GLU A 176 -2.27 21.25 13.07
N GLU A 177 -1.74 21.86 14.12
CA GLU A 177 -1.83 23.30 14.36
C GLU A 177 -0.57 24.04 13.83
N PRO A 178 -0.69 25.32 13.44
CA PRO A 178 -1.90 26.15 13.45
C PRO A 178 -2.82 25.84 12.25
N VAL A 179 -4.14 25.95 12.46
CA VAL A 179 -5.14 25.83 11.40
C VAL A 179 -5.58 27.23 10.97
N LYS A 180 -5.59 27.48 9.65
CA LYS A 180 -6.14 28.70 9.07
C LYS A 180 -7.38 28.37 8.25
N ILE A 181 -8.51 28.95 8.64
CA ILE A 181 -9.78 28.78 7.92
C ILE A 181 -9.64 29.24 6.47
N GLY A 182 -10.19 28.46 5.54
CA GLY A 182 -10.09 28.66 4.10
C GLY A 182 -8.76 28.25 3.47
N SER A 183 -7.80 27.76 4.26
CA SER A 183 -6.53 27.19 3.78
C SER A 183 -6.47 25.69 4.09
N ALA A 184 -5.63 24.94 3.36
CA ALA A 184 -5.47 23.52 3.62
C ALA A 184 -4.87 23.28 5.03
N ALA A 185 -5.58 22.51 5.84
CA ALA A 185 -5.13 21.96 7.12
C ALA A 185 -4.74 20.49 6.95
N SER A 186 -3.81 19.99 7.77
CA SER A 186 -3.41 18.58 7.76
C SER A 186 -4.00 17.85 8.95
N THR A 187 -4.47 16.63 8.72
CA THR A 187 -4.97 15.74 9.78
C THR A 187 -4.27 14.39 9.70
N THR A 188 -4.07 13.77 10.86
CA THR A 188 -3.49 12.43 10.98
C THR A 188 -4.45 11.53 11.75
N PHE A 189 -4.85 10.44 11.11
CA PHE A 189 -5.61 9.34 11.69
C PHE A 189 -4.74 8.08 11.76
N ASN A 190 -4.82 7.37 12.87
CA ASN A 190 -4.24 6.05 13.05
C ASN A 190 -5.18 5.20 13.91
N ILE A 191 -5.35 3.93 13.56
CA ILE A 191 -6.14 2.97 14.33
C ILE A 191 -5.33 1.71 14.57
N LYS A 192 -5.23 1.26 15.82
CA LYS A 192 -4.59 -0.02 16.17
C LYS A 192 -5.40 -1.16 15.56
N HIS A 193 -4.84 -1.92 14.62
CA HIS A 193 -5.52 -3.03 13.96
C HIS A 193 -4.54 -3.97 13.23
N PRO A 194 -4.62 -5.31 13.41
CA PRO A 194 -3.66 -6.26 12.83
C PRO A 194 -3.72 -6.40 11.31
N MET A 195 -4.87 -6.06 10.71
CA MET A 195 -5.11 -6.14 9.26
C MET A 195 -4.79 -7.53 8.69
N ARG A 196 -5.36 -8.60 9.26
CA ARG A 196 -5.19 -9.98 8.79
C ARG A 196 -5.77 -10.13 7.39
N THR A 197 -4.99 -10.68 6.46
CA THR A 197 -5.38 -10.75 5.05
C THR A 197 -6.27 -11.95 4.72
N GLY A 198 -6.35 -12.95 5.60
CA GLY A 198 -6.97 -14.24 5.29
C GLY A 198 -6.01 -15.24 4.62
N LEU A 199 -4.82 -14.79 4.20
CA LEU A 199 -3.83 -15.60 3.48
C LEU A 199 -2.59 -15.93 4.32
N GLN A 200 -2.45 -15.27 5.48
CA GLN A 200 -1.35 -15.47 6.40
C GLN A 200 -1.48 -16.80 7.14
N ARG A 201 -0.35 -17.43 7.47
CA ARG A 201 -0.30 -18.65 8.27
C ARG A 201 0.12 -18.36 9.70
N GLU A 202 -0.54 -19.00 10.65
CA GLU A 202 -0.10 -18.98 12.04
C GLU A 202 1.13 -19.88 12.19
N LEU A 203 2.17 -19.39 12.88
CA LEU A 203 3.47 -20.03 12.88
C LEU A 203 3.47 -21.46 13.48
N VAL A 204 2.67 -21.71 14.53
CA VAL A 204 2.71 -22.99 15.25
C VAL A 204 1.87 -24.05 14.54
N SER A 205 0.59 -23.77 14.33
CA SER A 205 -0.40 -24.65 13.72
C SER A 205 -0.30 -24.75 12.21
N GLN A 206 0.38 -23.80 11.55
CA GLN A 206 0.46 -23.67 10.10
C GLN A 206 -0.89 -23.46 9.40
N GLY A 207 -1.97 -23.25 10.17
CA GLY A 207 -3.30 -22.95 9.68
C GLY A 207 -3.41 -21.52 9.14
N PHE A 208 -4.36 -21.29 8.22
CA PHE A 208 -4.66 -19.95 7.75
C PHE A 208 -5.36 -19.12 8.84
N VAL A 209 -4.91 -17.88 9.02
CA VAL A 209 -5.54 -16.93 9.92
C VAL A 209 -6.70 -16.25 9.18
N PRO A 210 -7.93 -16.28 9.71
CA PRO A 210 -9.08 -15.63 9.09
C PRO A 210 -8.84 -14.13 8.83
N ALA A 211 -9.49 -13.61 7.79
CA ALA A 211 -9.39 -12.19 7.46
C ALA A 211 -10.03 -11.33 8.57
N PHE A 212 -9.28 -10.35 9.04
CA PHE A 212 -9.70 -9.43 10.09
C PHE A 212 -9.02 -8.07 9.85
N TYR A 213 -9.76 -7.13 9.27
CA TYR A 213 -9.23 -5.86 8.78
C TYR A 213 -10.27 -4.74 8.91
N ILE A 214 -9.79 -3.50 9.04
CA ILE A 214 -10.63 -2.30 8.85
C ILE A 214 -11.05 -2.29 7.39
N ASN A 215 -12.36 -2.33 7.12
CA ASN A 215 -12.90 -2.33 5.76
C ASN A 215 -13.36 -0.94 5.31
N LYS A 216 -13.58 -0.01 6.24
CA LYS A 216 -14.02 1.35 5.92
C LYS A 216 -13.56 2.38 6.94
N ALA A 217 -13.24 3.58 6.48
CA ALA A 217 -13.04 4.78 7.28
C ALA A 217 -13.72 5.98 6.62
N ALA A 218 -14.73 6.57 7.27
CA ALA A 218 -15.48 7.71 6.78
C ALA A 218 -15.17 8.94 7.64
N PHE A 219 -14.71 10.02 6.99
CA PHE A 219 -14.37 11.29 7.61
C PHE A 219 -15.40 12.35 7.25
N THR A 220 -15.90 13.06 8.26
CA THR A 220 -16.87 14.16 8.09
C THR A 220 -16.41 15.40 8.83
N TYR A 221 -16.68 16.58 8.26
CA TYR A 221 -16.43 17.86 8.89
C TYR A 221 -17.75 18.63 8.99
N ASN A 222 -18.17 18.97 10.21
CA ASN A 222 -19.49 19.57 10.48
C ASN A 222 -20.63 18.77 9.79
N SER A 223 -20.60 17.44 9.97
CA SER A 223 -21.54 16.47 9.37
C SER A 223 -21.54 16.40 7.83
N LYS A 224 -20.64 17.10 7.13
CA LYS A 224 -20.47 17.00 5.67
C LYS A 224 -19.35 16.00 5.35
N PRO A 225 -19.51 15.13 4.33
CA PRO A 225 -18.45 14.21 3.92
C PRO A 225 -17.18 14.95 3.47
N VAL A 226 -16.02 14.49 3.95
CA VAL A 226 -14.71 14.97 3.51
C VAL A 226 -13.99 13.91 2.68
N LEU A 227 -13.89 12.70 3.22
CA LEU A 227 -13.21 11.57 2.59
C LEU A 227 -13.84 10.29 3.08
N THR A 228 -14.10 9.34 2.17
CA THR A 228 -14.40 7.96 2.56
C THR A 228 -13.33 7.05 1.97
N ILE A 229 -12.86 6.10 2.76
CA ILE A 229 -11.87 5.11 2.34
C ILE A 229 -12.49 3.74 2.51
N ASP A 230 -12.63 2.99 1.42
CA ASP A 230 -12.85 1.55 1.48
C ASP A 230 -11.47 0.91 1.59
N VAL A 231 -11.17 0.40 2.78
CA VAL A 231 -9.83 -0.06 3.15
C VAL A 231 -9.72 -1.54 2.80
N GLY A 232 -8.71 -1.90 2.01
CA GLY A 232 -8.39 -3.28 1.64
C GLY A 232 -7.29 -3.86 2.52
N VAL A 233 -7.17 -5.19 2.48
CA VAL A 233 -6.15 -5.96 3.20
C VAL A 233 -4.71 -5.67 2.75
N GLY A 234 -4.54 -5.00 1.61
CA GLY A 234 -3.24 -4.46 1.16
C GLY A 234 -2.79 -3.21 1.92
N THR A 235 -3.64 -2.62 2.78
CA THR A 235 -3.23 -1.58 3.72
C THR A 235 -2.45 -2.21 4.89
N ALA A 236 -1.40 -1.53 5.35
CA ALA A 236 -0.51 -2.04 6.40
C ALA A 236 -1.18 -2.19 7.78
N GLU A 237 -0.54 -2.96 8.67
CA GLU A 237 -0.95 -3.02 10.08
C GLU A 237 -0.97 -1.61 10.67
N ASP A 238 -1.91 -1.38 11.59
CA ASP A 238 -2.20 -0.09 12.20
C ASP A 238 -2.46 1.00 11.15
N PRO A 239 -3.56 0.89 10.36
CA PRO A 239 -3.86 1.80 9.27
C PRO A 239 -3.62 3.25 9.65
N TYR A 240 -2.85 3.94 8.81
CA TYR A 240 -2.38 5.30 9.02
C TYR A 240 -2.79 6.14 7.81
N PHE A 241 -3.51 7.22 8.05
CA PHE A 241 -3.96 8.15 7.02
C PHE A 241 -3.62 9.57 7.45
N LYS A 242 -2.65 10.19 6.78
CA LYS A 242 -2.38 11.62 6.93
C LYS A 242 -2.78 12.33 5.64
N PHE A 243 -3.78 13.19 5.72
CA PHE A 243 -4.31 13.89 4.56
C PHE A 243 -4.61 15.34 4.87
N ASN A 244 -4.88 16.11 3.83
CA ASN A 244 -5.27 17.50 3.93
C ASN A 244 -6.77 17.70 3.66
N PHE A 245 -7.34 18.73 4.26
CA PHE A 245 -8.69 19.20 4.00
C PHE A 245 -8.77 20.72 4.22
N VAL A 246 -9.78 21.38 3.69
CA VAL A 246 -9.97 22.83 3.75
C VAL A 246 -11.14 23.15 4.70
N PRO A 247 -10.88 23.45 5.98
CA PRO A 247 -11.94 23.88 6.89
C PRO A 247 -12.49 25.26 6.49
N THR A 248 -13.81 25.37 6.39
CA THR A 248 -14.51 26.62 5.99
C THR A 248 -14.91 27.51 7.17
N GLU A 249 -14.93 26.93 8.37
CA GLU A 249 -15.31 27.56 9.64
C GLU A 249 -14.70 26.72 10.77
N ALA A 250 -14.71 27.20 12.02
CA ALA A 250 -14.36 26.37 13.17
C ALA A 250 -15.40 25.26 13.35
N GLY A 251 -14.98 24.09 13.85
CA GLY A 251 -15.88 22.96 13.85
C GLY A 251 -15.27 21.67 14.34
N LYS A 252 -15.88 20.56 13.93
CA LYS A 252 -15.51 19.22 14.39
C LYS A 252 -15.22 18.33 13.19
N LEU A 253 -14.01 17.76 13.18
CA LEU A 253 -13.64 16.70 12.27
C LEU A 253 -13.88 15.36 12.97
N GLU A 254 -14.65 14.50 12.33
CA GLU A 254 -15.10 13.22 12.87
C GLU A 254 -14.66 12.09 11.96
N VAL A 255 -14.41 10.93 12.54
CA VAL A 255 -14.13 9.70 11.82
C VAL A 255 -14.99 8.57 12.38
N THR A 256 -15.54 7.76 11.48
CA THR A 256 -16.16 6.47 11.79
C THR A 256 -15.46 5.40 10.97
N ALA A 257 -14.79 4.46 11.63
CA ALA A 257 -14.15 3.31 11.03
C ALA A 257 -14.90 2.03 11.38
N THR A 258 -14.94 1.06 10.46
CA THR A 258 -15.54 -0.25 10.68
C THR A 258 -14.57 -1.37 10.30
N ASP A 259 -14.64 -2.49 11.00
CA ASP A 259 -13.98 -3.73 10.57
C ASP A 259 -14.92 -4.63 9.75
N ASN A 260 -14.33 -5.65 9.12
CA ASN A 260 -15.05 -6.62 8.30
C ASN A 260 -15.99 -7.55 9.09
N GLU A 261 -16.02 -7.47 10.42
CA GLU A 261 -16.92 -8.21 11.30
C GLU A 261 -18.06 -7.31 11.85
N GLY A 262 -18.09 -6.04 11.45
CA GLY A 262 -19.17 -5.09 11.76
C GLY A 262 -18.92 -4.24 13.01
N LYS A 263 -17.78 -4.36 13.69
CA LYS A 263 -17.45 -3.49 14.82
C LYS A 263 -17.16 -2.08 14.31
N THR A 264 -17.67 -1.09 15.04
CA THR A 264 -17.52 0.33 14.69
C THR A 264 -16.68 1.06 15.73
N PHE A 265 -15.82 1.96 15.25
CA PHE A 265 -14.94 2.80 16.05
C PHE A 265 -15.13 4.25 15.61
N ALA A 266 -15.43 5.15 16.55
CA ALA A 266 -15.64 6.55 16.25
C ALA A 266 -14.72 7.42 17.10
N GLN A 267 -14.23 8.52 16.52
CA GLN A 267 -13.44 9.52 17.22
C GLN A 267 -13.70 10.88 16.57
N ALA A 268 -13.43 11.94 17.33
CA ALA A 268 -13.49 13.29 16.79
C ALA A 268 -12.44 14.20 17.39
N VAL A 269 -12.17 15.28 16.68
CA VAL A 269 -11.25 16.34 17.07
C VAL A 269 -11.85 17.70 16.72
N GLU A 270 -11.60 18.68 17.59
CA GLU A 270 -11.97 20.06 17.33
C GLU A 270 -10.98 20.70 16.37
N VAL A 271 -11.50 21.52 15.47
CA VAL A 271 -10.74 22.35 14.54
C VAL A 271 -10.97 23.80 14.93
N LYS A 272 -9.96 24.41 15.52
CA LYS A 272 -9.99 25.79 16.02
C LYS A 272 -9.28 26.70 15.02
N SER A 273 -9.71 27.97 14.97
CA SER A 273 -9.04 29.03 14.21
C SER A 273 -7.93 29.69 15.01
#